data_AF-A0A5M4DAV5-F1
#
_entry.id   AF-A0A5M4DAV5-F1
#
_cell.length_a   1.000
_cell.length_b   1.000
_cell.length_c   1.000
_cell.angle_alpha   90.00
_cell.angle_beta   90.00
_cell.angle_gamma   90.00
#
_symmetry.space_group_name_H-M   'P 1'
#
loop_
_entity.id
_entity.type
_entity.pdbx_description
1 polymer ?
#
loop_
_entity_poly.entity_id
_entity_poly.type
_entity_poly.pdbx_seq_one_letter_code
_entity_poly.pdbx_strand_id
1 'polypeptide(L)' 'DYQQMYDRDKELKTPYRALPAPIDSPHLWEAKLPAGLPKGMLPIHVRTTDMFGQVYLATRGITLR' A
#
# COMPACT_ATOMS: atom_id res chain seq x y z
N ASP A 1 -16.07 0.17 6.51
CA ASP A 1 -14.71 -0.39 6.57
C ASP A 1 -14.45 -1.19 5.29
N TYR A 2 -13.30 -1.03 4.63
CA TYR A 2 -13.04 -1.65 3.31
C TYR A 2 -13.06 -3.18 3.39
N GLN A 3 -12.55 -3.73 4.49
CA GLN A 3 -12.55 -5.17 4.76
C GLN A 3 -13.98 -5.74 4.76
N GLN A 4 -14.91 -5.05 5.42
CA GLN A 4 -16.32 -5.46 5.49
C GLN A 4 -17.00 -5.43 4.11
N MET A 5 -16.66 -4.46 3.25
CA MET A 5 -17.19 -4.37 1.89
C MET A 5 -16.63 -5.50 1.01
N TYR A 6 -15.33 -5.78 1.13
CA TYR A 6 -14.68 -6.89 0.43
C TYR A 6 -15.28 -8.24 0.82
N ASP A 7 -15.52 -8.46 2.13
CA ASP A 7 -16.10 -9.72 2.61
C ASP A 7 -17.56 -9.91 2.18
N ARG A 8 -18.35 -8.83 2.14
CA ARG A 8 -19.69 -8.85 1.53
C ARG A 8 -19.63 -9.20 0.04
N ASP A 9 -18.71 -8.58 -0.69
CA ASP A 9 -18.64 -8.72 -2.16
C ASP A 9 -18.07 -10.10 -2.59
N LYS A 10 -17.39 -10.84 -1.70
CA LYS A 10 -17.06 -12.26 -1.90
C LYS A 10 -18.29 -13.14 -2.06
N GLU A 11 -19.42 -12.75 -1.48
CA GLU A 11 -20.66 -13.53 -1.50
C GLU A 11 -21.51 -13.29 -2.76
N LEU A 12 -21.04 -12.44 -3.69
CA LEU A 12 -21.72 -12.16 -4.95
C LEU A 12 -21.87 -13.44 -5.78
N LYS A 13 -23.12 -13.74 -6.16
CA LYS A 13 -23.49 -14.86 -7.02
C LYS A 13 -23.80 -14.38 -8.44
N THR A 14 -23.97 -15.31 -9.37
CA THR A 14 -24.43 -14.99 -10.73
C THR A 14 -25.72 -14.15 -10.69
N PRO A 15 -25.87 -13.13 -11.57
CA PRO A 15 -25.10 -12.87 -12.78
C PRO A 15 -23.82 -12.01 -12.58
N TYR A 16 -23.45 -11.67 -11.34
CA TYR A 16 -22.31 -10.79 -11.08
C TYR A 16 -20.96 -11.52 -11.23
N ARG A 17 -19.92 -10.78 -11.59
CA ARG A 17 -18.55 -11.29 -11.68
C ARG A 17 -17.96 -11.45 -10.28
N ALA A 18 -17.34 -12.60 -10.02
CA ALA A 18 -16.57 -12.80 -8.80
C ALA A 18 -15.41 -11.79 -8.70
N LEU A 19 -15.05 -11.41 -7.47
CA LEU A 19 -13.90 -10.56 -7.24
C LEU A 19 -12.61 -11.22 -7.78
N PRO A 20 -11.70 -10.45 -8.41
CA PRO A 20 -10.43 -10.99 -8.84
C PRO A 20 -9.60 -11.45 -7.64
N ALA A 21 -8.74 -12.44 -7.86
CA ALA A 21 -7.76 -12.84 -6.87
C ALA A 21 -6.84 -11.64 -6.53
N PRO A 22 -6.40 -11.50 -5.27
CA PRO A 22 -5.37 -10.53 -4.91
C PRO A 22 -4.13 -10.73 -5.77
N ILE A 23 -3.50 -9.63 -6.17
CA ILE A 23 -2.23 -9.63 -6.90
C ILE A 23 -1.21 -8.83 -6.10
N ASP A 24 0.07 -9.09 -6.38
CA ASP A 24 1.13 -8.17 -5.96
C ASP A 24 0.96 -6.87 -6.76
N SER A 25 0.52 -5.81 -6.08
CA SER A 25 0.11 -4.57 -6.73
C SER A 25 1.34 -3.69 -6.98
N PRO A 26 1.60 -3.26 -8.22
CA PRO A 26 2.71 -2.35 -8.50
C PRO A 26 2.51 -0.95 -7.87
N HIS A 27 1.30 -0.65 -7.38
CA HIS A 27 0.92 0.65 -6.80
C HIS A 27 0.81 0.64 -5.27
N LEU A 28 0.88 -0.52 -4.63
CA LEU A 28 0.89 -0.61 -3.16
C LEU A 28 2.28 -1.08 -2.74
N TRP A 29 2.88 -0.37 -1.78
CA TRP A 29 4.19 -0.70 -1.26
C TRP A 29 4.11 -0.91 0.24
N GLU A 30 4.81 -1.93 0.70
CA GLU A 30 5.04 -2.18 2.12
C GLU A 30 6.53 -2.33 2.39
N ALA A 31 6.95 -1.91 3.57
CA ALA A 31 8.31 -2.10 4.05
C ALA A 31 8.30 -2.26 5.57
N LYS A 32 9.20 -3.10 6.08
CA LYS A 32 9.41 -3.25 7.53
C LYS A 32 10.33 -2.13 8.01
N LEU A 33 9.99 -1.53 9.15
CA LEU A 33 10.87 -0.56 9.79
C LEU A 33 12.13 -1.26 10.30
N PRO A 34 13.33 -0.68 10.10
CA PRO A 34 14.55 -1.15 10.73
C PRO A 34 14.43 -1.24 12.26
N ALA A 35 15.11 -2.23 12.84
CA ALA A 35 15.20 -2.34 14.30
C ALA A 35 16.05 -1.20 14.88
N GLY A 36 15.77 -0.80 16.13
CA GLY A 36 16.59 0.16 16.86
C GLY A 36 16.42 1.63 16.45
N LEU A 37 15.36 1.97 15.69
CA LEU A 37 15.06 3.36 15.38
C LEU A 37 14.70 4.15 16.65
N PRO A 38 15.18 5.40 16.79
CA PRO A 38 14.82 6.23 17.93
C PRO A 38 13.33 6.59 17.87
N LYS A 39 12.73 6.77 19.04
CA LYS A 39 11.40 7.36 19.16
C LYS A 39 11.43 8.79 18.64
N GLY A 40 10.33 9.25 18.05
CA GLY A 40 10.19 10.59 17.51
C GLY A 40 9.73 10.61 16.06
N MET A 41 9.84 11.79 15.44
CA MET A 41 9.48 11.99 14.04
C MET A 41 10.63 11.53 13.13
N LEU A 42 10.34 10.59 12.23
CA LEU A 42 11.28 10.09 11.23
C LEU A 42 10.72 10.28 9.82
N PRO A 43 11.52 10.72 8.84
CA PRO A 43 11.08 10.82 7.46
C PRO A 43 11.14 9.45 6.76
N ILE A 44 10.14 9.18 5.92
CA ILE A 44 10.18 8.16 4.87
C ILE A 44 10.45 8.88 3.57
N HIS A 45 11.51 8.47 2.86
CA HIS A 45 11.83 8.94 1.51
C HIS A 45 11.46 7.87 0.50
N VAL A 46 10.73 8.26 -0.55
CA VAL A 46 10.35 7.37 -1.64
C VAL A 46 10.92 7.93 -2.94
N ARG A 47 11.57 7.08 -3.72
CA ARG A 47 11.99 7.33 -5.10
C ARG A 47 11.35 6.31 -6.01
N THR A 48 10.63 6.77 -7.02
CA THR A 48 10.02 5.90 -8.03
C THR A 48 10.45 6.30 -9.42
N THR A 49 10.50 5.34 -10.33
CA THR A 49 10.68 5.54 -11.76
C THR A 49 9.41 5.07 -12.45
N ASP A 50 8.80 5.92 -13.26
CA ASP A 50 7.60 5.56 -14.00
C ASP A 50 7.92 4.73 -15.26
N MET A 51 6.88 4.33 -15.99
CA MET A 51 7.01 3.56 -17.22
C MET A 51 7.70 4.31 -18.37
N PHE A 52 7.85 5.64 -18.26
CA PHE A 52 8.50 6.51 -19.24
C PHE A 52 9.93 6.91 -18.81
N GLY A 53 10.44 6.35 -17.71
CA GLY A 53 11.77 6.62 -17.17
C GLY A 53 11.86 7.91 -16.34
N GLN A 54 10.75 8.58 -16.05
CA GLN A 54 10.72 9.79 -15.22
C GLN A 54 10.85 9.42 -13.74
N VAL A 55 11.67 10.18 -13.01
CA VAL A 55 11.92 9.94 -11.59
C VAL A 55 11.13 10.92 -10.73
N TYR A 56 10.42 10.39 -9.74
CA TYR A 56 9.68 11.18 -8.76
C TYR A 56 10.17 10.88 -7.35
N LEU A 57 10.20 11.93 -6.53
CA LEU A 57 10.60 11.88 -5.12
C LEU A 57 9.46 12.36 -4.23
N ALA A 58 9.23 11.65 -3.14
CA ALA A 58 8.27 12.06 -2.11
C ALA A 58 8.87 11.82 -0.72
N THR A 59 8.51 12.69 0.23
CA THR A 59 8.93 12.53 1.63
C THR A 59 7.73 12.70 2.55
N ARG A 60 7.59 11.83 3.54
CA ARG A 60 6.53 11.93 4.56
C ARG A 60 7.07 11.60 5.94
N GLY A 61 6.75 12.41 6.94
CA GLY A 61 7.08 12.14 8.33
C GLY A 61 6.14 11.11 8.94
N ILE A 62 6.71 10.15 9.65
CA ILE A 62 5.99 9.24 10.56
C ILE A 62 6.48 9.49 11.99
N THR A 63 5.64 9.22 12.98
CA THR A 63 6.04 9.32 14.40
C THR A 63 6.11 7.92 14.99
N LEU A 64 7.28 7.55 15.49
CA LEU A 64 7.47 6.35 16.31
C LEU A 64 7.30 6.72 17.78
N ARG A 65 6.42 6.00 18.48
CA ARG A 65 6.08 6.21 19.90
C ARG A 65 6.65 5.11 20.78
#